data_AF-A0A0D2M6L5-F1
#
_entry.id   AF-A0A0D2M6L5-F1
#
_cell.length_a   1.000
_cell.length_b   1.000
_cell.length_c   1.000
_cell.angle_alpha   90.00
_cell.angle_beta   90.00
_cell.angle_gamma   90.00
#
_symmetry.space_group_name_H-M   'P 1'
#
loop_
_entity.id
_entity.type
_entity.pdbx_description
1 polymer ?
#
loop_
_entity_poly.entity_id
_entity_poly.type
_entity_poly.pdbx_seq_one_letter_code
_entity_poly.pdbx_strand_id
1 'polypeptide(L)'
;QVRSLAKVVPTTSVGTFIHPSTSLNVSNARLKKEQIRLSHLPTHLQAAFDTIFVPRAREVFGYSMPWGTPDLDELKQVWINTFPDEDASSFNVIAQKLIEDRLHMWRNKFATSALTYLNAHVFPLLENNSTASRAELCTWLLSGEEHTRPFYFRVYEELDDEPDANGISKGLFQSPIISAILGIHFASISGIPVAQRSMKKPTGALVLTI
;
A
#
# COMPACT_ATOMS: atom_id res chain seq x y z
N GLN A 1 -29.65 26.51 70.94
CA GLN A 1 -30.77 26.03 70.08
C GLN A 1 -30.20 25.25 68.91
N VAL A 2 -30.88 24.17 68.55
CA VAL A 2 -30.36 22.94 67.91
C VAL A 2 -30.07 23.14 66.41
N ARG A 3 -28.92 22.63 65.95
CA ARG A 3 -28.54 22.56 64.52
C ARG A 3 -29.45 21.56 63.79
N SER A 4 -30.07 22.01 62.70
CA SER A 4 -30.87 21.19 61.80
C SER A 4 -30.00 20.08 61.17
N LEU A 5 -30.40 18.82 61.37
CA LEU A 5 -29.79 17.65 60.71
C LEU A 5 -30.29 17.57 59.26
N ALA A 6 -29.38 17.21 58.36
CA ALA A 6 -29.63 17.14 56.93
C ALA A 6 -30.85 16.25 56.60
N LYS A 7 -31.74 16.80 55.77
CA LYS A 7 -32.93 16.12 55.27
C LYS A 7 -32.52 15.07 54.25
N VAL A 8 -32.66 13.79 54.59
CA VAL A 8 -32.46 12.68 53.64
C VAL A 8 -33.59 12.72 52.62
N VAL A 9 -33.25 13.00 51.36
CA VAL A 9 -34.17 12.92 50.23
C VAL A 9 -34.05 11.50 49.64
N PRO A 10 -35.14 10.73 49.51
CA PRO A 10 -35.10 9.45 48.81
C PRO A 10 -34.78 9.70 47.34
N THR A 11 -33.72 9.08 46.83
CA THR A 11 -33.42 9.05 45.40
C THR A 11 -34.50 8.23 44.70
N THR A 12 -35.40 8.91 43.99
CA THR A 12 -36.30 8.29 43.02
C THR A 12 -35.47 7.68 41.90
N SER A 13 -35.60 6.36 41.76
CA SER A 13 -35.22 5.54 40.60
C SER A 13 -33.76 5.63 40.15
N VAL A 14 -32.94 4.69 40.65
CA VAL A 14 -31.77 4.19 39.93
C VAL A 14 -32.25 3.69 38.56
N GLY A 15 -31.53 4.09 37.51
CA GLY A 15 -31.87 3.79 36.12
C GLY A 15 -32.13 2.31 35.89
N THR A 16 -33.04 2.04 34.96
CA THR A 16 -33.31 0.73 34.36
C THR A 16 -32.06 -0.15 34.39
N PHE A 17 -32.13 -1.27 35.10
CA PHE A 17 -31.12 -2.31 35.05
C PHE A 17 -30.97 -2.76 33.59
N ILE A 18 -29.88 -2.33 32.95
CA ILE A 18 -29.56 -2.73 31.59
C ILE A 18 -29.01 -4.15 31.68
N HIS A 19 -29.79 -5.11 31.19
CA HIS A 19 -29.38 -6.50 31.08
C HIS A 19 -28.11 -6.61 30.22
N PRO A 20 -27.14 -7.52 30.49
CA PRO A 20 -25.92 -7.63 29.69
C PRO A 20 -26.15 -7.91 28.18
N SER A 21 -27.37 -8.29 27.80
CA SER A 21 -27.79 -8.49 26.41
C SER A 21 -28.11 -7.20 25.65
N THR A 22 -28.23 -6.04 26.31
CA THR A 22 -28.42 -4.73 25.65
C THR A 22 -27.10 -3.97 25.40
N SER A 23 -25.95 -4.54 25.75
CA SER A 23 -24.61 -3.99 25.45
C SER A 23 -24.08 -4.30 24.04
N LEU A 24 -24.93 -4.77 23.11
CA LEU A 24 -24.58 -4.80 21.69
C LEU A 24 -24.61 -3.41 21.02
N ASN A 25 -25.08 -2.38 21.74
CA ASN A 25 -25.05 -0.98 21.30
C ASN A 25 -23.79 -0.21 21.76
N VAL A 26 -22.68 -0.91 22.03
CA VAL A 26 -21.34 -0.30 22.17
C VAL A 26 -20.70 -0.12 20.78
N SER A 27 -21.48 0.25 19.77
CA SER A 27 -21.02 0.37 18.38
C SER A 27 -20.29 1.67 18.07
N ASN A 28 -19.94 2.48 19.09
CA ASN A 28 -19.10 3.67 18.94
C ASN A 28 -18.18 3.93 20.16
N ALA A 29 -17.76 2.88 20.88
CA ALA A 29 -16.50 3.02 21.60
C ALA A 29 -15.43 3.25 20.52
N ARG A 30 -14.90 4.48 20.41
CA ARG A 30 -13.88 4.88 19.43
C ARG A 30 -12.77 3.81 19.42
N LEU A 31 -12.86 2.88 18.48
CA LEU A 31 -11.85 1.85 18.30
C LEU A 31 -10.54 2.57 18.08
N LYS A 32 -9.51 2.20 18.85
CA LYS A 32 -8.17 2.72 18.57
C LYS A 32 -7.78 2.23 17.18
N LYS A 33 -7.04 3.06 16.42
CA LYS A 33 -6.62 2.72 15.05
C LYS A 33 -5.98 1.32 14.97
N GLU A 34 -5.20 0.95 15.97
CA GLU A 34 -4.51 -0.35 16.11
C GLU A 34 -5.43 -1.55 16.33
N GLN A 35 -6.69 -1.32 16.71
CA GLN A 35 -7.69 -2.36 16.97
C GLN A 35 -8.59 -2.61 15.76
N ILE A 36 -8.53 -1.79 14.71
CA ILE A 36 -9.35 -1.95 13.52
C ILE A 36 -8.97 -3.25 12.79
N ARG A 37 -9.96 -4.09 12.52
CA ARG A 37 -9.82 -5.40 11.85
C ARG A 37 -10.86 -5.50 10.75
N LEU A 38 -10.64 -6.42 9.81
CA LEU A 38 -11.57 -6.71 8.73
C LEU A 38 -12.95 -7.13 9.25
N SER A 39 -13.00 -7.84 10.38
CA SER A 39 -14.23 -8.26 11.06
C SER A 39 -15.12 -7.12 11.55
N HIS A 40 -14.62 -5.87 11.54
CA HIS A 40 -15.43 -4.69 11.86
C HIS A 40 -16.17 -4.12 10.64
N LEU A 41 -15.93 -4.63 9.44
CA LEU A 41 -16.79 -4.35 8.28
C LEU A 41 -18.05 -5.23 8.32
N PRO A 42 -19.16 -4.80 7.69
CA PRO A 42 -20.30 -5.66 7.45
C PRO A 42 -19.88 -7.00 6.81
N THR A 43 -20.44 -8.11 7.30
CA THR A 43 -20.01 -9.47 6.96
C THR A 43 -19.95 -9.72 5.45
N HIS A 44 -20.92 -9.20 4.70
CA HIS A 44 -20.98 -9.37 3.24
C HIS A 44 -19.84 -8.64 2.49
N LEU A 45 -19.25 -7.61 3.10
CA LEU A 45 -18.14 -6.85 2.51
C LEU A 45 -16.77 -7.39 2.89
N GLN A 46 -16.65 -8.20 3.94
CA GLN A 46 -15.34 -8.61 4.47
C GLN A 46 -14.48 -9.33 3.42
N ALA A 47 -15.03 -10.34 2.76
CA ALA A 47 -14.32 -11.06 1.71
C ALA A 47 -14.05 -10.16 0.50
N ALA A 48 -15.08 -9.44 0.05
CA ALA A 48 -15.03 -8.59 -1.14
C ALA A 48 -14.07 -7.41 -0.98
N PHE A 49 -13.82 -6.96 0.26
CA PHE A 49 -12.85 -5.92 0.57
C PHE A 49 -11.46 -6.29 0.05
N ASP A 50 -10.94 -7.45 0.46
CA ASP A 50 -9.59 -7.88 0.10
C ASP A 50 -9.52 -8.45 -1.33
N THR A 51 -10.60 -9.06 -1.84
CA THR A 51 -10.58 -9.71 -3.16
C THR A 51 -11.00 -8.79 -4.33
N ILE A 52 -11.75 -7.72 -4.08
CA ILE A 52 -12.25 -6.82 -5.12
C ILE A 52 -11.77 -5.39 -4.88
N PHE A 53 -12.08 -4.80 -3.72
CA PHE A 53 -11.79 -3.38 -3.47
C PHE A 53 -10.30 -3.08 -3.35
N VAL A 54 -9.53 -3.89 -2.63
CA VAL A 54 -8.08 -3.69 -2.47
C VAL A 54 -7.34 -3.75 -3.82
N PRO A 55 -7.56 -4.75 -4.70
CA PRO A 55 -7.00 -4.73 -6.05
C PRO A 55 -7.35 -3.47 -6.84
N ARG A 56 -8.62 -3.02 -6.78
CA ARG A 56 -9.07 -1.80 -7.47
C ARG A 56 -8.37 -0.54 -6.97
N ALA A 57 -8.25 -0.40 -5.66
CA ALA A 57 -7.47 0.67 -5.07
C ALA A 57 -6.01 0.60 -5.52
N ARG A 58 -5.36 -0.57 -5.46
CA ARG A 58 -3.97 -0.71 -5.93
C ARG A 58 -3.79 -0.36 -7.41
N GLU A 59 -4.75 -0.71 -8.27
CA GLU A 59 -4.74 -0.30 -9.67
C GLU A 59 -4.76 1.23 -9.79
N VAL A 60 -5.65 1.89 -9.05
CA VAL A 60 -5.75 3.36 -9.02
C VAL A 60 -4.46 4.01 -8.55
N PHE A 61 -3.92 3.51 -7.44
CA PHE A 61 -2.67 3.99 -6.87
C PHE A 61 -1.45 3.63 -7.70
N GLY A 62 -1.55 2.61 -8.54
CA GLY A 62 -0.49 2.20 -9.46
C GLY A 62 -0.20 3.24 -10.54
N TYR A 63 -1.19 4.03 -10.95
CA TYR A 63 -1.03 5.10 -11.94
C TYR A 63 -1.02 6.52 -11.33
N SER A 64 -1.10 6.66 -10.00
CA SER A 64 -1.09 7.95 -9.31
C SER A 64 0.29 8.29 -8.73
N MET A 65 0.37 9.28 -7.84
CA MET A 65 1.63 9.73 -7.24
C MET A 65 2.22 8.62 -6.32
N PRO A 66 3.43 8.11 -6.58
CA PRO A 66 4.01 6.92 -5.92
C PRO A 66 4.06 7.02 -4.39
N TRP A 67 4.48 8.18 -3.88
CA TRP A 67 4.70 8.46 -2.46
C TRP A 67 3.60 9.31 -1.82
N GLY A 68 2.53 9.61 -2.57
CA GLY A 68 1.44 10.44 -2.09
C GLY A 68 0.61 9.76 -0.99
N THR A 69 0.04 10.54 -0.09
CA THR A 69 -1.03 10.03 0.77
C THR A 69 -2.25 9.74 -0.11
N PRO A 70 -2.96 8.62 0.09
CA PRO A 70 -4.22 8.37 -0.58
C PRO A 70 -5.21 9.51 -0.41
N ASP A 71 -5.69 10.06 -1.52
CA ASP A 71 -6.79 11.00 -1.50
C ASP A 71 -8.06 10.25 -1.07
N LEU A 72 -8.72 10.78 -0.03
CA LEU A 72 -9.90 10.15 0.56
C LEU A 72 -11.08 10.20 -0.40
N ASP A 73 -11.20 11.25 -1.20
CA ASP A 73 -12.27 11.36 -2.19
C ASP A 73 -12.05 10.36 -3.33
N GLU A 74 -10.80 10.16 -3.76
CA GLU A 74 -10.44 9.13 -4.73
C GLU A 74 -10.73 7.72 -4.19
N LEU A 75 -10.33 7.41 -2.95
CA LEU A 75 -10.62 6.12 -2.31
C LEU A 75 -12.12 5.86 -2.17
N LYS A 76 -12.88 6.89 -1.78
CA LYS A 76 -14.34 6.80 -1.69
C LYS A 76 -14.96 6.56 -3.06
N GLN A 77 -14.46 7.20 -4.11
CA GLN A 77 -14.96 6.95 -5.46
C GLN A 77 -14.65 5.53 -5.94
N VAL A 78 -13.45 5.01 -5.63
CA VAL A 78 -13.11 3.60 -5.89
C VAL A 78 -14.05 2.66 -5.15
N TRP A 79 -14.42 2.98 -3.91
CA TRP A 79 -15.37 2.21 -3.11
C TRP A 79 -16.75 2.15 -3.77
N ILE A 80 -17.32 3.32 -4.11
CA ILE A 80 -18.63 3.44 -4.76
C ILE A 80 -18.65 2.67 -6.09
N ASN A 81 -17.59 2.77 -6.88
CA ASN A 81 -17.48 2.05 -8.15
C ASN A 81 -17.34 0.53 -7.96
N THR A 82 -16.79 0.09 -6.83
CA THR A 82 -16.60 -1.34 -6.52
C THR A 82 -17.86 -1.98 -5.95
N PHE A 83 -18.61 -1.22 -5.14
CA PHE A 83 -19.81 -1.66 -4.45
C PHE A 83 -20.98 -0.71 -4.74
N PRO A 84 -21.53 -0.73 -5.97
CA PRO A 84 -22.56 0.23 -6.38
C PRO A 84 -23.88 0.08 -5.62
N ASP A 85 -24.15 -1.09 -5.05
CA ASP A 85 -25.35 -1.37 -4.26
C ASP A 85 -25.21 -0.91 -2.79
N GLU A 86 -24.01 -0.53 -2.35
CA GLU A 86 -23.77 -0.02 -1.00
C GLU A 86 -23.97 1.50 -0.95
N ASP A 87 -24.48 1.99 0.18
CA ASP A 87 -24.57 3.43 0.40
C ASP A 87 -23.17 4.06 0.46
N ALA A 88 -23.01 5.27 -0.06
CA ALA A 88 -21.71 5.96 -0.06
C ALA A 88 -21.18 6.24 1.35
N SER A 89 -22.04 6.26 2.38
CA SER A 89 -21.61 6.39 3.79
C SER A 89 -21.02 5.10 4.38
N SER A 90 -21.19 3.95 3.69
CA SER A 90 -20.56 2.68 4.07
C SER A 90 -19.03 2.74 3.97
N PHE A 91 -18.49 3.64 3.13
CA PHE A 91 -17.08 4.01 3.18
C PHE A 91 -16.81 4.88 4.40
N ASN A 92 -16.62 4.21 5.54
CA ASN A 92 -16.41 4.82 6.84
C ASN A 92 -14.94 4.76 7.29
N VAL A 93 -14.67 5.23 8.50
CA VAL A 93 -13.31 5.27 9.09
C VAL A 93 -12.64 3.89 9.18
N ILE A 94 -13.42 2.81 9.29
CA ILE A 94 -12.91 1.43 9.35
C ILE A 94 -12.42 1.04 7.95
N ALA A 95 -13.26 1.21 6.92
CA ALA A 95 -12.90 0.92 5.53
C ALA A 95 -11.69 1.74 5.09
N GLN A 96 -11.68 3.04 5.41
CA GLN A 96 -10.57 3.95 5.16
C GLN A 96 -9.27 3.44 5.81
N LYS A 97 -9.29 3.15 7.11
CA LYS A 97 -8.08 2.70 7.82
C LYS A 97 -7.56 1.38 7.26
N LEU A 98 -8.46 0.44 6.98
CA LEU A 98 -8.08 -0.85 6.41
C LEU A 98 -7.40 -0.66 5.04
N ILE A 99 -7.93 0.20 4.17
CA ILE A 99 -7.34 0.39 2.85
C ILE A 99 -6.00 1.13 2.92
N GLU A 100 -5.87 2.12 3.80
CA GLU A 100 -4.59 2.79 4.07
C GLU A 100 -3.52 1.76 4.48
N ASP A 101 -3.84 0.84 5.39
CA ASP A 101 -2.92 -0.21 5.83
C ASP A 101 -2.55 -1.16 4.68
N ARG A 102 -3.53 -1.54 3.83
CA ARG A 102 -3.28 -2.40 2.65
C ARG A 102 -2.41 -1.72 1.61
N LEU A 103 -2.58 -0.42 1.39
CA LEU A 103 -1.77 0.37 0.47
C LEU A 103 -0.35 0.58 1.02
N HIS A 104 -0.21 0.82 2.33
CA HIS A 104 1.09 0.92 2.98
C HIS A 104 1.87 -0.40 2.88
N MET A 105 1.23 -1.53 3.20
CA MET A 105 1.85 -2.85 3.02
C MET A 105 2.21 -3.13 1.56
N TRP A 106 1.38 -2.71 0.61
CA TRP A 106 1.67 -2.84 -0.82
C TRP A 106 2.92 -2.05 -1.21
N ARG A 107 3.08 -0.80 -0.76
CA ARG A 107 4.30 -0.01 -1.00
C ARG A 107 5.55 -0.66 -0.41
N ASN A 108 5.46 -1.13 0.83
CA ASN A 108 6.60 -1.79 1.48
C ASN A 108 7.06 -3.05 0.74
N LYS A 109 6.15 -3.75 0.04
CA LYS A 109 6.51 -4.91 -0.78
C LYS A 109 7.48 -4.57 -1.91
N PHE A 110 7.51 -3.34 -2.43
CA PHE A 110 8.48 -2.97 -3.48
C PHE A 110 9.91 -3.06 -2.93
N ALA A 111 10.19 -2.38 -1.82
CA ALA A 111 11.49 -2.41 -1.17
C ALA A 111 11.88 -3.82 -0.69
N THR A 112 10.96 -4.56 -0.07
CA THR A 112 11.23 -5.93 0.37
C THR A 112 11.51 -6.86 -0.81
N SER A 113 10.79 -6.70 -1.92
CA SER A 113 11.01 -7.52 -3.12
C SER A 113 12.30 -7.16 -3.83
N ALA A 114 12.68 -5.88 -3.85
CA ALA A 114 13.97 -5.43 -4.37
C ALA A 114 15.13 -6.08 -3.62
N LEU A 115 15.09 -6.02 -2.28
CA LEU A 115 16.10 -6.65 -1.43
C LEU A 115 16.14 -8.17 -1.62
N THR A 116 14.98 -8.80 -1.72
CA THR A 116 14.87 -10.25 -1.98
C THR A 116 15.52 -10.61 -3.32
N TYR A 117 15.22 -9.85 -4.37
CA TYR A 117 15.78 -10.05 -5.70
C TYR A 117 17.30 -9.88 -5.71
N LEU A 118 17.81 -8.80 -5.11
CA LEU A 118 19.25 -8.54 -5.01
C LEU A 118 19.97 -9.69 -4.29
N ASN A 119 19.46 -10.12 -3.14
CA ASN A 119 20.05 -11.22 -2.37
C ASN A 119 20.02 -12.57 -3.10
N ALA A 120 18.98 -12.82 -3.89
CA ALA A 120 18.80 -14.11 -4.57
C ALA A 120 19.52 -14.20 -5.92
N HIS A 121 19.62 -13.08 -6.66
CA HIS A 121 19.99 -13.11 -8.07
C HIS A 121 21.19 -12.23 -8.45
N VAL A 122 21.51 -11.21 -7.65
CA VAL A 122 22.55 -10.24 -8.00
C VAL A 122 23.78 -10.43 -7.13
N PHE A 123 23.63 -10.33 -5.81
CA PHE A 123 24.72 -10.44 -4.86
C PHE A 123 25.48 -11.77 -4.90
N PRO A 124 24.85 -12.93 -5.15
CA PRO A 124 25.58 -14.19 -5.32
C PRO A 124 26.51 -14.24 -6.54
N LEU A 125 26.33 -13.34 -7.52
CA LEU A 125 27.17 -13.27 -8.72
C LEU A 125 28.42 -12.41 -8.53
N LEU A 126 28.53 -11.69 -7.41
CA LEU A 126 29.71 -10.89 -7.10
C LEU A 126 30.86 -11.79 -6.62
N GLU A 127 32.05 -11.63 -7.19
CA GLU A 127 33.24 -12.44 -6.89
C GLU A 127 33.58 -12.50 -5.40
N ASN A 128 33.38 -11.38 -4.70
CA ASN A 128 33.48 -11.29 -3.24
C ASN A 128 32.24 -10.58 -2.73
N ASN A 129 31.16 -11.31 -2.42
CA ASN A 129 29.86 -10.79 -1.95
C ASN A 129 29.91 -10.12 -0.55
N SER A 130 30.80 -9.14 -0.41
CA SER A 130 31.04 -8.32 0.76
C SER A 130 30.20 -7.05 0.72
N THR A 131 30.10 -6.36 1.85
CA THR A 131 29.44 -5.03 1.90
C THR A 131 30.10 -4.04 0.93
N ALA A 132 31.43 -4.12 0.75
CA ALA A 132 32.17 -3.22 -0.12
C ALA A 132 31.83 -3.43 -1.60
N SER A 133 31.81 -4.69 -2.08
CA SER A 133 31.48 -4.98 -3.49
C SER A 133 30.02 -4.69 -3.83
N ARG A 134 29.10 -4.90 -2.86
CA ARG A 134 27.70 -4.48 -3.02
C ARG A 134 27.57 -2.97 -3.13
N ALA A 135 28.32 -2.23 -2.32
CA ALA A 135 28.33 -0.77 -2.38
C ALA A 135 28.88 -0.28 -3.74
N GLU A 136 29.98 -0.87 -4.20
CA GLU A 136 30.58 -0.58 -5.51
C GLU A 136 29.60 -0.84 -6.66
N LEU A 137 28.92 -2.00 -6.65
CA LEU A 137 27.85 -2.30 -7.62
C LEU A 137 26.74 -1.24 -7.61
N CYS A 138 26.26 -0.84 -6.43
CA CYS A 138 25.23 0.19 -6.32
C CYS A 138 25.71 1.54 -6.84
N THR A 139 26.95 1.92 -6.54
CA THR A 139 27.57 3.14 -7.06
C THR A 139 27.64 3.11 -8.58
N TRP A 140 28.05 1.98 -9.17
CA TRP A 140 28.09 1.81 -10.61
C TRP A 140 26.68 1.87 -11.23
N LEU A 141 25.70 1.14 -10.69
CA LEU A 141 24.32 1.14 -11.21
C LEU A 141 23.67 2.53 -11.24
N LEU A 142 24.09 3.43 -10.34
CA LEU A 142 23.55 4.79 -10.18
C LEU A 142 24.47 5.88 -10.76
N SER A 143 25.57 5.50 -11.42
CA SER A 143 26.51 6.43 -12.03
C SER A 143 25.90 7.16 -13.24
N GLY A 144 26.52 8.28 -13.63
CA GLY A 144 26.09 9.07 -14.78
C GLY A 144 24.89 9.99 -14.51
N GLU A 145 24.33 10.53 -15.58
CA GLU A 145 23.15 11.38 -15.51
C GLU A 145 21.91 10.57 -15.20
N GLU A 146 20.92 11.20 -14.54
CA GLU A 146 19.75 10.49 -14.02
C GLU A 146 19.08 9.59 -15.06
N HIS A 147 18.95 10.04 -16.31
CA HIS A 147 18.25 9.35 -17.39
C HIS A 147 19.12 8.34 -18.17
N THR A 148 20.41 8.24 -17.86
CA THR A 148 21.38 7.35 -18.54
C THR A 148 21.98 6.30 -17.60
N ARG A 149 21.51 6.24 -16.36
CA ARG A 149 21.98 5.26 -15.35
C ARG A 149 21.89 3.82 -15.85
N PRO A 150 22.94 3.00 -15.64
CA PRO A 150 22.92 1.58 -16.01
C PRO A 150 21.71 0.82 -15.46
N PHE A 151 21.27 1.18 -14.25
CA PHE A 151 20.12 0.59 -13.57
C PHE A 151 18.83 0.56 -14.39
N TYR A 152 18.62 1.48 -15.35
CA TYR A 152 17.40 1.50 -16.15
C TYR A 152 17.40 0.52 -17.31
N PHE A 153 18.55 0.08 -17.78
CA PHE A 153 18.65 -0.67 -19.03
C PHE A 153 18.67 -2.18 -18.80
N ARG A 154 18.18 -2.92 -19.78
CA ARG A 154 18.33 -4.38 -19.82
C ARG A 154 19.78 -4.80 -20.07
N VAL A 155 20.45 -4.04 -20.94
CA VAL A 155 21.86 -4.20 -21.29
C VAL A 155 22.49 -2.82 -21.22
N TYR A 156 23.61 -2.73 -20.52
CA TYR A 156 24.43 -1.54 -20.42
C TYR A 156 25.90 -1.96 -20.51
N GLU A 157 26.60 -1.46 -21.51
CA GLU A 157 28.04 -1.68 -21.70
C GLU A 157 28.72 -0.33 -21.83
N GLU A 158 29.66 -0.06 -20.93
CA GLU A 158 30.60 1.05 -21.05
C GLU A 158 31.62 0.67 -22.12
N LEU A 159 31.86 1.54 -23.09
CA LEU A 159 32.95 1.37 -24.04
C LEU A 159 34.17 2.11 -23.47
N ASP A 160 35.28 1.40 -23.35
CA ASP A 160 36.54 2.00 -22.91
C ASP A 160 37.03 3.06 -23.91
N ASP A 161 37.35 4.24 -23.37
CA ASP A 161 38.28 5.26 -23.88
C ASP A 161 37.95 6.07 -25.15
N GLU A 162 36.70 6.17 -25.61
CA GLU A 162 36.32 7.14 -26.66
C GLU A 162 35.27 8.14 -26.13
N PRO A 163 35.59 9.45 -26.04
CA PRO A 163 34.70 10.47 -25.45
C PRO A 163 33.37 10.65 -26.21
N ASP A 164 33.27 10.15 -27.45
CA ASP A 164 32.08 10.22 -28.30
C ASP A 164 31.44 8.83 -28.55
N ALA A 165 31.93 7.76 -27.92
CA ALA A 165 31.34 6.44 -28.06
C ALA A 165 30.10 6.33 -27.17
N ASN A 166 28.92 6.47 -27.78
CA ASN A 166 27.67 6.13 -27.11
C ASN A 166 27.71 4.65 -26.68
N GLY A 167 27.87 4.41 -25.37
CA GLY A 167 27.80 3.07 -24.79
C GLY A 167 26.56 2.29 -25.23
N ILE A 168 26.66 0.96 -25.22
CA ILE A 168 25.53 0.13 -25.68
C ILE A 168 24.50 0.07 -24.56
N SER A 169 23.45 0.89 -24.69
CA SER A 169 22.29 0.85 -23.82
C SER A 169 21.07 0.31 -24.59
N LYS A 170 20.46 -0.77 -24.10
CA LYS A 170 19.28 -1.37 -24.73
C LYS A 170 18.19 -1.64 -23.70
N GLY A 171 16.96 -1.36 -24.10
CA GLY A 171 15.76 -1.63 -23.29
C GLY A 171 15.67 -0.73 -22.06
N LEU A 172 15.42 0.57 -22.28
CA LEU A 172 15.16 1.53 -21.21
C LEU A 172 13.96 1.06 -20.35
N PHE A 173 14.10 1.15 -19.03
CA PHE A 173 13.19 0.61 -18.01
C PHE A 173 12.94 -0.91 -18.12
N GLN A 174 13.85 -1.66 -18.74
CA GLN A 174 13.77 -3.12 -18.84
C GLN A 174 14.86 -3.84 -18.05
N SER A 175 15.47 -3.16 -17.06
CA SER A 175 16.33 -3.81 -16.08
C SER A 175 15.61 -5.00 -15.44
N PRO A 176 16.29 -6.14 -15.23
CA PRO A 176 15.70 -7.29 -14.56
C PRO A 176 15.16 -6.97 -13.16
N ILE A 177 15.81 -6.05 -12.43
CA ILE A 177 15.38 -5.61 -11.10
C ILE A 177 14.05 -4.87 -11.21
N ILE A 178 13.98 -3.86 -12.09
CA ILE A 178 12.75 -3.09 -12.36
C ILE A 178 11.61 -4.03 -12.77
N SER A 179 11.88 -4.94 -13.70
CA SER A 179 10.88 -5.88 -14.22
C SER A 179 10.34 -6.81 -13.14
N ALA A 180 11.22 -7.36 -12.30
CA ALA A 180 10.83 -8.25 -11.20
C ALA A 180 9.99 -7.52 -10.14
N ILE A 181 10.41 -6.32 -9.74
CA ILE A 181 9.69 -5.52 -8.74
C ILE A 181 8.35 -5.04 -9.30
N LEU A 182 8.29 -4.60 -10.57
CA LEU A 182 7.04 -4.16 -11.20
C LEU A 182 6.03 -5.31 -11.30
N GLY A 183 6.52 -6.54 -11.46
CA GLY A 183 5.72 -7.76 -11.38
C GLY A 183 4.89 -7.86 -10.09
N ILE A 184 5.36 -7.30 -8.97
CA ILE A 184 4.61 -7.26 -7.70
C ILE A 184 3.34 -6.43 -7.83
N HIS A 185 3.39 -5.30 -8.53
CA HIS A 185 2.20 -4.49 -8.79
C HIS A 185 1.20 -5.28 -9.63
N PHE A 186 1.62 -5.87 -10.74
CA PHE A 186 0.74 -6.64 -11.61
C PHE A 186 0.14 -7.87 -10.92
N ALA A 187 0.92 -8.56 -10.09
CA ALA A 187 0.41 -9.65 -9.25
C ALA A 187 -0.65 -9.14 -8.26
N SER A 188 -0.46 -7.95 -7.68
CA SER A 188 -1.37 -7.37 -6.70
C SER A 188 -2.73 -6.93 -7.25
N ILE A 189 -2.84 -6.76 -8.56
CA ILE A 189 -4.08 -6.41 -9.29
C ILE A 189 -4.59 -7.56 -10.17
N SER A 190 -3.97 -8.75 -10.08
CA SER A 190 -4.28 -9.90 -10.94
C SER A 190 -5.72 -10.37 -10.83
N GLY A 191 -6.37 -10.15 -9.67
CA GLY A 191 -7.78 -10.45 -9.44
C GLY A 191 -8.76 -9.58 -10.25
N ILE A 192 -8.29 -8.48 -10.86
CA ILE A 192 -9.10 -7.66 -11.75
C ILE A 192 -9.14 -8.33 -13.14
N PRO A 193 -10.33 -8.64 -13.69
CA PRO A 193 -10.46 -9.14 -15.06
C PRO A 193 -9.81 -8.19 -16.07
N VAL A 194 -9.05 -8.72 -17.03
CA VAL A 194 -8.29 -7.92 -18.00
C VAL A 194 -9.16 -6.89 -18.72
N ALA A 195 -10.37 -7.28 -19.13
CA ALA A 195 -11.32 -6.40 -19.81
C ALA A 195 -11.83 -5.22 -18.95
N GLN A 196 -11.65 -5.30 -17.63
CA GLN A 196 -12.07 -4.26 -16.70
C GLN A 196 -10.90 -3.47 -16.12
N ARG A 197 -9.66 -3.74 -16.54
CA ARG A 197 -8.49 -3.00 -16.08
C ARG A 197 -8.44 -1.62 -16.73
N SER A 198 -7.86 -0.66 -16.02
CA SER A 198 -7.60 0.67 -16.52
C SER A 198 -6.59 0.63 -17.67
N MET A 199 -6.79 1.48 -18.68
CA MET A 199 -5.80 1.70 -19.75
C MET A 199 -4.67 2.66 -19.34
N LYS A 200 -4.75 3.24 -18.14
CA LYS A 200 -3.71 4.13 -17.62
C LYS A 200 -2.42 3.35 -17.36
N LYS A 201 -1.29 3.94 -17.73
CA LYS A 201 0.04 3.36 -17.47
C LYS A 201 0.32 3.39 -15.96
N PRO A 202 0.88 2.33 -15.36
CA PRO A 202 1.14 2.27 -13.92
C PRO A 202 2.42 3.04 -13.57
N THR A 203 2.44 4.35 -13.85
CA THR A 203 3.58 5.24 -13.65
C THR A 203 4.01 5.34 -12.19
N GLY A 204 3.05 5.41 -11.27
CA GLY A 204 3.33 5.39 -9.82
C GLY A 204 4.02 4.11 -9.39
N ALA A 205 3.50 2.95 -9.81
CA ALA A 205 4.13 1.67 -9.51
C ALA A 205 5.51 1.55 -10.15
N LEU A 206 5.71 2.05 -11.37
CA LEU A 206 7.02 2.08 -12.03
C LEU A 206 8.03 2.93 -11.23
N VAL A 207 7.64 4.11 -10.76
CA VAL A 207 8.53 4.94 -9.93
C VAL A 207 8.86 4.25 -8.61
N LEU A 208 7.92 3.51 -8.00
CA LEU A 208 8.22 2.71 -6.79
C LEU A 208 9.22 1.56 -7.03
N THR A 209 9.49 1.20 -8.28
CA THR A 209 10.50 0.17 -8.62
C THR A 209 11.91 0.73 -8.79
N ILE A 210 12.04 2.06 -8.86
CA ILE A 210 13.29 2.80 -9.04
C ILE A 210 13.77 3.30 -7.69
#